data_AF-A0A0C2FWR3-F1
#
_entry.id   AF-A0A0C2FWR3-F1
#
_cell.length_a   1.000
_cell.length_b   1.000
_cell.length_c   1.000
_cell.angle_alpha   90.00
_cell.angle_beta   90.00
_cell.angle_gamma   90.00
#
_symmetry.space_group_name_H-M   'P 1'
#
loop_
_entity.id
_entity.type
_entity.pdbx_description
1 polymer ?
#
loop_
_entity_poly.entity_id
_entity_poly.type
_entity_poly.pdbx_seq_one_letter_code
_entity_poly.pdbx_strand_id
1 'polypeptide(L)'
;MPVEAYKQWRGWADPKVCCDYGLSMAITSWNPKVEKEMEELVKPEYGINSFKFFLAYSGLFMVRDEEFYQGMLTCSRIGAVARVHAENGPVIAEKCKALLQEGVTGPEGHTQSRPEEVLSCSRRFFTIGSFLFLQLEAEATNRACVMASQANCPLYVVHVMSKGAAKAIAEHRQKGECKREKERRKFLENMIVLA
;
A
#
# COMPACT_ATOMS: atom_id res chain seq x y z
N MET A 1 -1.95 -4.52 -19.65
CA MET A 1 -3.24 -4.36 -18.95
C MET A 1 -3.39 -5.43 -17.87
N PRO A 2 -4.17 -5.22 -16.78
CA PRO A 2 -4.37 -6.21 -15.71
C PRO A 2 -4.68 -7.65 -16.16
N VAL A 3 -5.61 -7.84 -17.11
CA VAL A 3 -5.98 -9.20 -17.58
C VAL A 3 -4.84 -9.90 -18.33
N GLU A 4 -4.10 -9.15 -19.15
CA GLU A 4 -2.93 -9.68 -19.89
C GLU A 4 -1.82 -10.07 -18.90
N ALA A 5 -1.55 -9.22 -17.91
CA ALA A 5 -0.58 -9.49 -16.87
C ALA A 5 -0.94 -10.75 -16.07
N TYR A 6 -2.22 -10.92 -15.73
CA TYR A 6 -2.71 -12.15 -15.08
C TYR A 6 -2.36 -13.39 -15.90
N LYS A 7 -2.70 -13.40 -17.20
CA LYS A 7 -2.45 -14.55 -18.08
C LYS A 7 -0.96 -14.87 -18.20
N GLN A 8 -0.12 -13.85 -18.25
CA GLN A 8 1.33 -14.01 -18.26
C GLN A 8 1.85 -14.66 -16.97
N TRP A 9 1.41 -14.17 -15.80
CA TRP A 9 1.82 -14.73 -14.51
C TRP A 9 1.34 -16.18 -14.33
N ARG A 10 0.11 -16.50 -14.73
CA ARG A 10 -0.40 -17.87 -14.75
C ARG A 10 0.44 -18.77 -15.66
N GLY A 11 0.76 -18.31 -16.88
CA GLY A 11 1.59 -19.06 -17.82
C GLY A 11 3.02 -19.36 -17.31
N TRP A 12 3.58 -18.50 -16.47
CA TRP A 12 4.87 -18.75 -15.82
C TRP A 12 4.78 -19.68 -14.60
N ALA A 13 3.72 -19.55 -13.81
CA ALA A 13 3.55 -20.25 -12.54
C ALA A 13 2.97 -21.66 -12.72
N ASP A 14 1.88 -21.82 -13.48
CA ASP A 14 1.16 -23.08 -13.67
C ASP A 14 2.06 -24.29 -14.00
N PRO A 15 3.10 -24.19 -14.86
CA PRO A 15 3.95 -25.34 -15.16
C PRO A 15 5.07 -25.60 -14.14
N LYS A 16 5.28 -24.74 -13.13
CA LYS A 16 6.45 -24.77 -12.24
C LYS A 16 6.13 -24.92 -10.76
N VAL A 17 4.95 -24.47 -10.33
CA VAL A 17 4.59 -24.47 -8.91
C VAL A 17 4.52 -25.91 -8.38
N CYS A 18 5.11 -26.13 -7.21
CA CYS A 18 5.07 -27.42 -6.52
C CYS A 18 4.01 -27.47 -5.41
N CYS A 19 3.30 -26.37 -5.20
CA CYS A 19 2.24 -26.19 -4.21
C CYS A 19 1.18 -25.21 -4.72
N ASP A 20 0.02 -25.19 -4.06
CA ASP A 20 -1.07 -24.29 -4.39
C ASP A 20 -0.64 -22.82 -4.25
N TYR A 21 -1.16 -21.98 -5.13
CA TYR A 21 -0.85 -20.55 -5.14
C TYR A 21 -2.08 -19.71 -5.49
N GLY A 22 -2.05 -18.45 -5.06
CA GLY A 22 -3.02 -17.42 -5.44
C GLY A 22 -2.30 -16.16 -5.88
N LEU A 23 -2.98 -15.33 -6.68
CA LEU A 23 -2.42 -14.09 -7.21
C LEU A 23 -3.17 -12.88 -6.64
N SER A 24 -2.45 -11.77 -6.49
CA SER A 24 -2.99 -10.45 -6.18
C SER A 24 -2.60 -9.53 -7.32
N MET A 25 -3.53 -8.73 -7.82
CA MET A 25 -3.28 -7.91 -9.00
C MET A 25 -2.78 -6.52 -8.60
N ALA A 26 -1.62 -6.11 -9.11
CA ALA A 26 -1.11 -4.77 -8.91
C ALA A 26 -1.81 -3.77 -9.84
N ILE A 27 -2.30 -2.66 -9.29
CA ILE A 27 -2.88 -1.54 -10.03
C ILE A 27 -1.87 -0.39 -10.00
N THR A 28 -1.18 -0.19 -11.12
CA THR A 28 -0.10 0.80 -11.27
C THR A 28 -0.53 2.07 -12.01
N SER A 29 -1.76 2.10 -12.50
CA SER A 29 -2.37 3.23 -13.20
C SER A 29 -3.88 3.10 -13.14
N TRP A 30 -4.60 4.23 -13.18
CA TRP A 30 -6.06 4.23 -13.14
C TRP A 30 -6.67 4.78 -14.43
N ASN A 31 -7.68 4.08 -14.95
CA ASN A 31 -8.56 4.55 -16.01
C ASN A 31 -9.83 3.68 -16.05
N PRO A 32 -10.90 4.10 -16.74
CA PRO A 32 -12.15 3.33 -16.82
C PRO A 32 -12.00 1.92 -17.40
N LYS A 33 -10.94 1.65 -18.17
CA LYS A 33 -10.65 0.30 -18.69
C LYS A 33 -10.10 -0.61 -17.59
N VAL A 34 -9.21 -0.09 -16.73
CA VAL A 34 -8.70 -0.82 -15.56
C VAL A 34 -9.83 -1.19 -14.61
N GLU A 35 -10.78 -0.29 -14.37
CA GLU A 35 -11.96 -0.59 -13.56
C GLU A 35 -12.75 -1.80 -14.09
N LYS A 36 -13.03 -1.84 -15.39
CA LYS A 36 -13.72 -2.99 -16.03
C LYS A 36 -12.91 -4.27 -15.93
N GLU A 37 -11.59 -4.19 -16.07
CA GLU A 37 -10.73 -5.36 -15.92
C GLU A 37 -10.65 -5.85 -14.47
N MET A 38 -10.75 -4.97 -13.48
CA MET A 38 -10.88 -5.37 -12.07
C MET A 38 -12.17 -6.16 -11.84
N GLU A 39 -13.29 -5.72 -12.42
CA GLU A 39 -14.56 -6.47 -12.36
C GLU A 39 -14.45 -7.86 -13.01
N GLU A 40 -13.73 -7.95 -14.14
CA GLU A 40 -13.49 -9.21 -14.83
C GLU A 40 -12.63 -10.17 -13.99
N LEU A 41 -11.55 -9.66 -13.39
CA LEU A 41 -10.60 -10.45 -12.61
C LEU A 41 -11.21 -11.04 -11.33
N VAL A 42 -12.28 -10.46 -10.78
CA VAL A 42 -12.98 -11.00 -9.61
C VAL A 42 -13.88 -12.18 -9.95
N LYS A 43 -14.23 -12.37 -11.23
CA LYS A 43 -15.07 -13.50 -11.64
C LYS A 43 -14.40 -14.84 -11.28
N PRO A 44 -15.20 -15.90 -11.02
CA PRO A 44 -14.68 -17.23 -10.66
C PRO A 44 -13.65 -17.81 -11.64
N GLU A 45 -13.72 -17.41 -12.92
CA GLU A 45 -12.78 -17.77 -13.98
C GLU A 45 -11.34 -17.36 -13.67
N TYR A 46 -11.15 -16.18 -13.07
CA TYR A 46 -9.85 -15.61 -12.72
C TYR A 46 -9.53 -15.78 -11.23
N GLY A 47 -10.52 -15.58 -10.36
CA GLY A 47 -10.43 -15.84 -8.92
C GLY A 47 -9.64 -14.81 -8.10
N ILE A 48 -9.41 -13.59 -8.62
CA ILE A 48 -8.69 -12.54 -7.89
C ILE A 48 -9.63 -11.85 -6.90
N ASN A 49 -9.24 -11.77 -5.62
CA ASN A 49 -10.02 -11.08 -4.59
C ASN A 49 -9.26 -9.92 -3.92
N SER A 50 -8.05 -9.60 -4.39
CA SER A 50 -7.21 -8.57 -3.81
C SER A 50 -6.42 -7.78 -4.86
N PHE A 51 -6.40 -6.46 -4.68
CA PHE A 51 -5.75 -5.51 -5.59
C PHE A 51 -4.72 -4.69 -4.83
N LYS A 52 -3.49 -4.60 -5.35
CA LYS A 52 -2.37 -3.91 -4.71
C LYS A 52 -2.12 -2.55 -5.36
N PHE A 53 -2.17 -1.50 -4.55
CA PHE A 53 -1.88 -0.11 -4.91
C PHE A 53 -0.55 0.33 -4.28
N PHE A 54 0.10 1.31 -4.90
CA PHE A 54 1.36 1.89 -4.41
C PHE A 54 1.19 3.39 -4.22
N LEU A 55 1.47 3.88 -3.01
CA LEU A 55 1.58 5.32 -2.74
C LEU A 55 3.04 5.81 -2.86
N ALA A 56 3.96 4.88 -3.08
CA ALA A 56 5.37 5.11 -3.35
C ALA A 56 5.73 4.81 -4.81
N TYR A 57 7.01 4.92 -5.15
CA TYR A 57 7.54 4.73 -6.52
C TYR A 57 7.01 5.76 -7.52
N SER A 58 7.22 7.03 -7.20
CA SER A 58 6.85 8.17 -8.06
C SER A 58 7.40 7.98 -9.48
N GLY A 59 6.54 8.12 -10.48
CA GLY A 59 6.87 7.95 -11.91
C GLY A 59 6.89 6.50 -12.43
N LEU A 60 6.65 5.49 -11.59
CA LEU A 60 6.62 4.08 -12.00
C LEU A 60 5.30 3.39 -11.66
N PHE A 61 4.99 3.28 -10.36
CA PHE A 61 3.82 2.53 -9.87
C PHE A 61 2.89 3.36 -9.01
N MET A 62 3.33 4.56 -8.61
CA MET A 62 2.58 5.43 -7.73
C MET A 62 1.24 5.83 -8.35
N VAL A 63 0.15 5.53 -7.66
CA VAL A 63 -1.17 6.09 -7.95
C VAL A 63 -1.38 7.38 -7.17
N ARG A 64 -2.08 8.33 -7.78
CA ARG A 64 -2.48 9.58 -7.09
C ARG A 64 -3.64 9.32 -6.14
N ASP A 65 -3.86 10.23 -5.19
CA ASP A 65 -4.91 10.08 -4.17
C ASP A 65 -6.31 9.91 -4.79
N GLU A 66 -6.62 10.67 -5.84
CA GLU A 66 -7.86 10.54 -6.60
C GLU A 66 -8.03 9.15 -7.23
N GLU A 67 -6.97 8.60 -7.81
CA GLU A 67 -6.93 7.30 -8.48
C GLU A 67 -7.03 6.16 -7.47
N PHE A 68 -6.34 6.30 -6.35
CA PHE A 68 -6.38 5.37 -5.24
C PHE A 68 -7.79 5.32 -4.62
N TYR A 69 -8.42 6.48 -4.42
CA TYR A 69 -9.79 6.56 -3.90
C TYR A 69 -10.80 5.89 -4.84
N GLN A 70 -10.72 6.15 -6.16
CA GLN A 70 -11.54 5.44 -7.15
C GLN A 70 -11.29 3.93 -7.13
N GLY A 71 -10.03 3.51 -7.02
CA GLY A 71 -9.67 2.11 -6.84
C GLY A 71 -10.31 1.45 -5.62
N MET A 72 -10.37 2.16 -4.49
CA MET A 72 -11.04 1.68 -3.28
C MET A 72 -12.56 1.62 -3.44
N LEU A 73 -13.20 2.58 -4.11
CA LEU A 73 -14.62 2.52 -4.42
C LEU A 73 -14.95 1.30 -5.27
N THR A 74 -14.15 1.04 -6.31
CA THR A 74 -14.28 -0.16 -7.15
C THR A 74 -14.08 -1.43 -6.31
N CYS A 75 -13.04 -1.50 -5.46
CA CYS A 75 -12.81 -2.65 -4.58
C CYS A 75 -14.00 -2.92 -3.64
N SER A 76 -14.59 -1.86 -3.05
CA SER A 76 -15.77 -1.97 -2.21
C SER A 76 -16.97 -2.53 -2.98
N ARG A 77 -17.21 -2.02 -4.20
CA ARG A 77 -18.31 -2.46 -5.08
C ARG A 77 -18.19 -3.92 -5.52
N ILE A 78 -16.99 -4.36 -5.90
CA ILE A 78 -16.74 -5.74 -6.38
C ILE A 78 -16.49 -6.73 -5.23
N GLY A 79 -16.44 -6.27 -3.98
CA GLY A 79 -16.19 -7.12 -2.81
C GLY A 79 -14.74 -7.59 -2.67
N ALA A 80 -13.79 -6.89 -3.27
CA ALA A 80 -12.36 -7.19 -3.17
C ALA A 80 -11.68 -6.43 -2.02
N VAL A 81 -10.45 -6.84 -1.68
CA VAL A 81 -9.62 -6.19 -0.67
C VAL A 81 -8.58 -5.29 -1.33
N ALA A 82 -8.55 -4.02 -0.93
CA ALA A 82 -7.49 -3.11 -1.33
C ALA A 82 -6.25 -3.35 -0.47
N ARG A 83 -5.12 -3.66 -1.10
CA ARG A 83 -3.80 -3.78 -0.47
C ARG A 83 -2.99 -2.54 -0.81
N VAL A 84 -2.25 -1.97 0.13
CA VAL A 84 -1.49 -0.74 -0.10
C VAL A 84 -0.06 -0.83 0.38
N HIS A 85 0.88 -0.48 -0.50
CA HIS A 85 2.24 -0.11 -0.13
C HIS A 85 2.23 1.37 0.28
N ALA A 86 2.24 1.62 1.59
CA ALA A 86 1.96 2.94 2.17
C ALA A 86 3.26 3.65 2.58
N GLU A 87 3.94 4.27 1.61
CA GLU A 87 4.98 5.28 1.88
C GLU A 87 4.70 6.55 1.05
N ASN A 88 5.19 7.71 1.49
CA ASN A 88 5.02 8.95 0.74
C ASN A 88 6.00 9.06 -0.44
N GLY A 89 5.58 8.63 -1.63
CA GLY A 89 6.40 8.61 -2.84
C GLY A 89 7.08 9.93 -3.23
N PRO A 90 6.37 11.07 -3.27
CA PRO A 90 6.96 12.36 -3.65
C PRO A 90 8.08 12.80 -2.71
N VAL A 91 7.89 12.66 -1.41
CA VAL A 91 8.92 13.04 -0.42
C VAL A 91 10.12 12.11 -0.49
N ILE A 92 9.91 10.80 -0.72
CA ILE A 92 11.01 9.85 -0.92
C ILE A 92 11.84 10.23 -2.14
N ALA A 93 11.20 10.60 -3.25
CA ALA A 93 11.90 10.98 -4.48
C ALA A 93 12.81 12.21 -4.27
N GLU A 94 12.32 13.25 -3.59
CA GLU A 94 13.13 14.43 -3.27
C GLU A 94 14.29 14.10 -2.32
N LYS A 95 14.07 13.25 -1.31
CA LYS A 95 15.14 12.81 -0.41
C LYS A 95 16.21 11.98 -1.12
N CYS A 96 15.81 11.06 -1.99
CA CYS A 96 16.76 10.31 -2.82
C CYS A 96 17.62 11.25 -3.67
N LYS A 97 17.01 12.27 -4.28
CA LYS A 97 17.73 13.27 -5.09
C LYS A 97 18.73 14.06 -4.25
N ALA A 98 18.34 14.50 -3.04
CA ALA A 98 19.23 15.22 -2.14
C ALA A 98 20.43 14.36 -1.69
N LEU A 99 20.19 13.11 -1.27
CA LEU A 99 21.26 12.20 -0.83
C LEU A 99 22.26 11.89 -1.94
N LEU A 100 21.77 11.70 -3.17
CA LEU A 100 22.64 11.52 -4.34
C LEU A 100 23.48 12.77 -4.63
N GLN A 101 22.93 13.97 -4.44
CA GLN A 101 23.67 15.23 -4.57
C GLN A 101 24.73 15.40 -3.48
N GLU A 102 24.49 14.87 -2.28
CA GLU A 102 25.46 14.82 -1.17
C GLU A 102 26.53 13.73 -1.35
N GLY A 103 26.47 12.94 -2.43
CA GLY A 103 27.44 11.88 -2.74
C GLY A 103 27.15 10.55 -2.04
N VAL A 104 26.02 10.42 -1.34
CA VAL A 104 25.59 9.17 -0.70
C VAL A 104 25.03 8.24 -1.79
N THR A 105 25.89 7.32 -2.25
CA THR A 105 25.58 6.36 -3.32
C THR A 105 25.56 4.91 -2.83
N GLY A 106 25.94 4.68 -1.57
CA GLY A 106 25.90 3.35 -0.95
C GLY A 106 24.50 2.92 -0.52
N PRO A 107 24.32 1.63 -0.17
CA PRO A 107 23.03 1.08 0.25
C PRO A 107 22.46 1.75 1.49
N GLU A 108 23.28 2.35 2.34
CA GLU A 108 22.87 3.13 3.52
C GLU A 108 21.98 4.33 3.16
N GLY A 109 22.14 4.89 1.96
CA GLY A 109 21.29 5.97 1.45
C GLY A 109 19.82 5.54 1.31
N HIS A 110 19.55 4.24 1.12
CA HIS A 110 18.18 3.73 1.01
C HIS A 110 17.38 4.00 2.29
N THR A 111 17.90 3.58 3.45
CA THR A 111 17.25 3.80 4.75
C THR A 111 17.19 5.29 5.10
N GLN A 112 18.21 6.07 4.75
CA GLN A 112 18.23 7.52 4.99
C GLN A 112 17.18 8.27 4.17
N SER A 113 16.88 7.81 2.96
CA SER A 113 15.83 8.39 2.10
C SER A 113 14.41 8.09 2.62
N ARG A 114 14.24 7.02 3.42
CA ARG A 114 12.96 6.50 3.93
C ARG A 114 12.98 6.29 5.45
N PRO A 115 13.17 7.35 6.25
CA PRO A 115 13.33 7.21 7.69
C PRO A 115 12.01 6.81 8.37
N GLU A 116 12.04 5.74 9.18
CA GLU A 116 10.90 5.21 9.95
C GLU A 116 10.67 5.92 11.30
N GLU A 117 11.74 6.39 11.93
CA GLU A 117 11.72 7.09 13.21
C GLU A 117 12.81 8.17 13.23
N VAL A 118 12.59 9.18 14.08
CA VAL A 118 13.57 10.20 14.45
C VAL A 118 14.87 9.48 14.83
N LEU A 119 15.88 9.58 13.98
CA LEU A 119 17.20 9.04 14.30
C LEU A 119 17.78 9.90 15.43
N SER A 120 17.44 9.56 16.67
CA SER A 120 18.09 10.10 17.87
C SER A 120 19.49 9.51 18.08
N CYS A 121 19.96 8.65 17.17
CA CYS A 121 21.24 7.96 17.30
C CYS A 121 22.39 8.62 16.51
N SER A 122 22.50 9.95 16.65
CA SER A 122 23.79 10.63 16.61
C SER A 122 23.79 11.73 17.66
N ARG A 123 24.26 11.39 18.86
CA ARG A 123 24.48 12.25 20.03
C ARG A 123 25.41 13.46 19.79
N ARG A 124 25.64 13.91 18.55
CA ARG A 124 26.61 14.98 18.24
C ARG A 124 26.12 16.15 17.38
N PHE A 125 24.89 16.14 16.88
CA PHE A 125 24.33 17.34 16.23
C PHE A 125 22.96 17.65 16.81
N PHE A 126 23.00 18.23 18.02
CA PHE A 126 21.87 18.90 18.64
C PHE A 126 21.85 20.35 18.10
N THR A 127 21.47 20.52 16.83
CA THR A 127 21.02 21.82 16.34
C THR A 127 19.51 21.78 16.18
N ILE A 128 18.89 22.77 16.80
CA ILE A 128 17.47 22.97 17.00
C ILE A 128 16.80 23.08 15.62
N GLY A 129 16.19 22.00 15.14
CA GLY A 129 15.53 21.96 13.83
C GLY A 129 15.12 20.57 13.32
N SER A 130 15.74 19.48 13.80
CA SER A 130 15.57 18.12 13.22
C SER A 130 14.43 17.27 13.82
N PHE A 131 13.45 17.86 14.50
CA PHE A 131 12.36 17.11 15.16
C PHE A 131 11.24 16.65 14.22
N LEU A 132 11.30 17.02 12.94
CA LEU A 132 10.27 16.70 11.95
C LEU A 132 10.81 15.72 10.89
N PHE A 133 11.46 14.64 11.31
CA PHE A 133 11.62 13.48 10.44
C PHE A 133 10.26 12.80 10.30
N LEU A 134 9.47 13.36 9.37
CA LEU A 134 8.15 12.93 8.94
C LEU A 134 8.19 11.40 8.75
N GLN A 135 7.42 10.67 9.55
CA GLN A 135 7.22 9.23 9.40
C GLN A 135 6.48 8.98 8.08
N LEU A 136 7.22 8.86 6.97
CA LEU A 136 6.65 8.80 5.61
C LEU A 136 5.71 7.61 5.43
N GLU A 137 6.01 6.50 6.12
CA GLU A 137 5.15 5.33 6.16
C GLU A 137 3.90 5.58 7.02
N ALA A 138 4.03 6.22 8.18
CA ALA A 138 2.90 6.49 9.07
C ALA A 138 1.92 7.51 8.47
N GLU A 139 2.42 8.56 7.80
CA GLU A 139 1.58 9.52 7.08
C GLU A 139 0.77 8.82 5.99
N ALA A 140 1.44 8.06 5.12
CA ALA A 140 0.77 7.36 4.02
C ALA A 140 -0.19 6.28 4.52
N THR A 141 0.14 5.61 5.62
CA THR A 141 -0.73 4.64 6.29
C THR A 141 -1.99 5.31 6.83
N ASN A 142 -1.85 6.42 7.56
CA ASN A 142 -2.97 7.19 8.08
C ASN A 142 -3.86 7.72 6.96
N ARG A 143 -3.27 8.31 5.91
CA ARG A 143 -4.00 8.78 4.72
C ARG A 143 -4.77 7.65 4.05
N ALA A 144 -4.16 6.48 3.86
CA ALA A 144 -4.83 5.33 3.28
C ALA A 144 -5.99 4.83 4.15
N CYS A 145 -5.81 4.77 5.48
CA CYS A 145 -6.87 4.37 6.41
C CYS A 145 -8.08 5.33 6.36
N VAL A 146 -7.82 6.65 6.34
CA VAL A 146 -8.88 7.66 6.25
C VAL A 146 -9.66 7.51 4.93
N MET A 147 -8.97 7.40 3.80
CA MET A 147 -9.64 7.23 2.51
C MET A 147 -10.41 5.91 2.40
N ALA A 148 -9.87 4.83 2.95
CA ALA A 148 -10.56 3.54 3.00
C ALA A 148 -11.84 3.60 3.84
N SER A 149 -11.80 4.33 4.96
CA SER A 149 -12.99 4.59 5.78
C SER A 149 -14.06 5.36 4.99
N GLN A 150 -13.67 6.41 4.26
CA GLN A 150 -14.60 7.18 3.41
C GLN A 150 -15.17 6.34 2.25
N ALA A 151 -14.36 5.45 1.66
CA ALA A 151 -14.78 4.55 0.59
C ALA A 151 -15.55 3.31 1.09
N ASN A 152 -15.69 3.12 2.41
CA ASN A 152 -16.20 1.91 3.04
C ASN A 152 -15.55 0.63 2.45
N CYS A 153 -14.23 0.67 2.23
CA CYS A 153 -13.47 -0.40 1.59
C CYS A 153 -12.61 -1.12 2.64
N PRO A 154 -12.56 -2.47 2.65
CA PRO A 154 -11.54 -3.19 3.42
C PRO A 154 -10.13 -2.80 2.94
N LEU A 155 -9.27 -2.38 3.87
CA LEU A 155 -7.90 -2.02 3.58
C LEU A 155 -6.91 -2.97 4.26
N TYR A 156 -5.91 -3.40 3.50
CA TYR A 156 -4.78 -4.18 3.96
C TYR A 156 -3.50 -3.39 3.74
N VAL A 157 -2.84 -2.95 4.80
CA VAL A 157 -1.52 -2.31 4.71
C VAL A 157 -0.46 -3.41 4.66
N VAL A 158 0.28 -3.50 3.56
CA VAL A 158 1.35 -4.50 3.41
C VAL A 158 2.64 -3.99 4.06
N HIS A 159 3.49 -4.94 4.52
CA HIS A 159 4.84 -4.73 5.03
C HIS A 159 4.97 -3.51 5.97
N VAL A 160 4.34 -3.63 7.15
CA VAL A 160 4.39 -2.57 8.16
C VAL A 160 5.73 -2.65 8.89
N MET A 161 6.59 -1.67 8.68
CA MET A 161 7.97 -1.69 9.18
C MET A 161 8.15 -0.77 10.39
N SER A 162 7.44 0.37 10.45
CA SER A 162 7.57 1.36 11.52
C SER A 162 6.53 1.22 12.64
N LYS A 163 6.93 1.62 13.86
CA LYS A 163 6.02 1.76 15.00
C LYS A 163 4.92 2.79 14.75
N GLY A 164 5.24 3.86 14.03
CA GLY A 164 4.28 4.91 13.67
C GLY A 164 3.14 4.37 12.81
N ALA A 165 3.45 3.60 11.76
CA ALA A 165 2.44 2.96 10.91
C ALA A 165 1.61 1.93 11.69
N ALA A 166 2.25 1.10 12.52
CA ALA A 166 1.55 0.13 13.37
C ALA A 166 0.58 0.83 14.36
N LYS A 167 1.00 1.96 14.94
CA LYS A 167 0.16 2.77 15.84
C LYS A 167 -1.03 3.36 15.11
N ALA A 168 -0.84 3.97 13.93
CA ALA A 168 -1.93 4.50 13.12
C ALA A 168 -2.98 3.43 12.81
N ILE A 169 -2.53 2.23 12.41
CA ILE A 169 -3.42 1.08 12.18
C ILE A 169 -4.19 0.69 13.44
N ALA A 170 -3.53 0.64 14.60
CA ALA A 170 -4.17 0.30 15.87
C ALA A 170 -5.25 1.31 16.26
N GLU A 171 -5.00 2.61 16.06
CA GLU A 171 -5.97 3.68 16.34
C GLU A 171 -7.21 3.57 15.45
N HIS A 172 -7.05 3.38 14.14
CA HIS A 172 -8.17 3.19 13.21
C HIS A 172 -8.96 1.89 13.50
N ARG A 173 -8.30 0.82 13.96
CA ARG A 173 -8.98 -0.40 14.43
C ARG A 173 -9.85 -0.17 15.66
N GLN A 174 -9.38 0.64 16.60
CA GLN A 174 -10.10 0.95 17.84
C GLN A 174 -11.33 1.81 17.57
N LYS A 175 -11.23 2.79 16.67
CA LYS A 175 -12.36 3.64 16.25
C LYS A 175 -13.44 2.87 15.48
N GLY A 176 -13.15 1.67 14.99
CA GLY A 176 -14.08 0.86 14.20
C GLY A 176 -14.16 1.25 12.72
N GLU A 177 -13.38 2.25 12.29
CA GLU A 177 -13.38 2.81 10.94
C GLU A 177 -12.96 1.80 9.85
N CYS A 178 -12.34 0.68 10.25
CA CYS A 178 -11.93 -0.41 9.35
C CYS A 178 -12.59 -1.76 9.68
N LYS A 179 -13.63 -1.78 10.55
CA LYS A 179 -14.43 -2.98 10.81
C LYS A 179 -15.69 -2.91 9.96
N ARG A 180 -15.84 -3.83 9.00
CA ARG A 180 -17.14 -4.04 8.38
C ARG A 180 -18.14 -4.45 9.46
N GLU A 181 -19.26 -3.73 9.43
CA GLU A 181 -20.44 -3.86 10.26
C GLU A 181 -20.94 -5.32 10.33
N LYS A 182 -21.52 -5.67 11.49
CA LYS A 182 -21.74 -7.03 12.02
C LYS A 182 -22.63 -7.99 11.18
N GLU A 183 -23.05 -7.64 9.96
CA GLU A 183 -24.01 -8.43 9.17
C GLU A 183 -23.40 -9.40 8.14
N ARG A 184 -22.07 -9.41 7.93
CA ARG A 184 -21.38 -10.45 7.13
C ARG A 184 -20.46 -11.34 7.98
N ARG A 185 -20.98 -11.77 9.13
CA ARG A 185 -20.39 -12.73 10.06
C ARG A 185 -20.34 -14.13 9.45
N LYS A 186 -19.48 -14.32 8.45
CA LYS A 186 -18.96 -15.62 8.01
C LYS A 186 -17.73 -15.54 7.10
N PHE A 187 -17.27 -14.36 6.69
CA PHE A 187 -16.14 -14.27 5.74
C PHE A 187 -14.97 -13.36 6.16
N LEU A 188 -15.14 -12.45 7.13
CA LEU A 188 -14.19 -11.32 7.30
C LEU A 188 -14.00 -10.86 8.76
N GLU A 189 -13.99 -11.77 9.74
CA GLU A 189 -13.78 -11.36 11.14
C GLU A 189 -12.33 -10.94 11.49
N ASN A 190 -11.35 -11.01 10.58
CA ASN A 190 -9.96 -10.59 10.85
C ASN A 190 -9.22 -10.08 9.60
N MET A 191 -9.50 -8.86 9.11
CA MET A 191 -8.65 -8.28 8.05
C MET A 191 -8.35 -6.80 8.25
N ILE A 192 -7.62 -6.53 9.32
CA ILE A 192 -6.32 -5.92 9.07
C ILE A 192 -5.31 -6.98 9.54
N VAL A 193 -4.74 -7.73 8.61
CA VAL A 193 -3.64 -8.65 8.93
C VAL A 193 -2.37 -7.83 8.73
N LEU A 194 -1.65 -7.58 9.82
CA LEU A 194 -0.25 -7.20 9.74
C LEU A 194 0.47 -8.46 9.24
N ALA A 195 1.17 -8.36 8.11
CA ALA A 195 2.23 -9.30 7.76
C ALA A 195 3.55 -8.70 8.19
#